data_AF-A0A6A3ZA29-F1
#
_entry.id   AF-A0A6A3ZA29-F1
#
_cell.length_a   1.000
_cell.length_b   1.000
_cell.length_c   1.000
_cell.angle_alpha   90.00
_cell.angle_beta   90.00
_cell.angle_gamma   90.00
#
_symmetry.space_group_name_H-M   'P 1'
#
loop_
_entity.id
_entity.type
_entity.pdbx_description
1 polymer ?
#
loop_
_entity_poly.entity_id
_entity_poly.type
_entity_poly.pdbx_seq_one_letter_code
_entity_poly.pdbx_strand_id
1 'polypeptide(L)'
;MNGETEVQEQQGWTDDNGTTNAGGNSSTPTEKKAEEDCHITHVTPPTDNGAPLAEWLEVLKATTVEVSANGHCGWLAFHAALYNLNMGLVNISNEVAEGANILKKKVLNSMIANIVEEMQLHPQELTIELNASGYRQEANGSYEEQICALVNHLVAQRDKSVKAKIPMHFWVRPAHIKAMAQFARETIYVLDVHEDGQALIQA
;
A
#
# COMPACT_ATOMS: atom_id res chain seq x y z
N MET A 1 20.95 7.31 79.65
CA MET A 1 22.09 6.40 79.89
C MET A 1 22.86 6.27 78.58
N ASN A 2 24.17 6.47 78.68
CA ASN A 2 25.30 6.44 77.70
C ASN A 2 25.13 5.46 76.52
N GLY A 3 25.76 5.57 75.34
CA GLY A 3 26.89 6.36 74.82
C GLY A 3 27.23 5.83 73.41
N GLU A 4 28.06 6.54 72.64
CA GLU A 4 28.53 6.17 71.29
C GLU A 4 29.58 5.04 71.32
N THR A 5 29.63 4.16 70.30
CA THR A 5 30.88 3.72 69.63
C THR A 5 30.63 2.96 68.30
N GLU A 6 31.63 3.08 67.43
CA GLU A 6 31.77 2.68 66.02
C GLU A 6 32.08 1.18 65.72
N VAL A 7 31.63 0.75 64.53
CA VAL A 7 32.30 0.06 63.37
C VAL A 7 32.90 -1.36 63.49
N GLN A 8 32.81 -2.07 62.35
CA GLN A 8 33.58 -3.21 61.79
C GLN A 8 32.91 -4.59 61.83
N GLU A 9 33.12 -5.52 60.90
CA GLU A 9 33.41 -5.57 59.45
C GLU A 9 33.21 -7.06 59.07
N GLN A 10 32.80 -7.29 57.82
CA GLN A 10 33.11 -8.42 56.93
C GLN A 10 33.30 -9.85 57.48
N GLN A 11 32.47 -10.78 56.98
CA GLN A 11 32.97 -12.06 56.46
C GLN A 11 32.31 -12.35 55.10
N GLY A 12 33.10 -12.25 54.04
CA GLY A 12 32.77 -12.75 52.71
C GLY A 12 33.12 -14.23 52.59
N TRP A 13 32.29 -14.96 51.87
CA TRP A 13 32.65 -16.24 51.26
C TRP A 13 32.30 -16.12 49.77
N THR A 14 33.28 -16.42 48.91
CA THR A 14 33.14 -16.44 47.45
C THR A 14 33.34 -17.85 46.94
N ASP A 15 32.40 -18.29 46.10
CA ASP A 15 32.51 -19.48 45.26
C ASP A 15 31.91 -19.15 43.87
N ASP A 16 32.81 -19.18 42.90
CA ASP A 16 32.75 -19.33 41.44
C ASP A 16 31.46 -19.04 40.64
N ASN A 17 31.56 -17.95 39.86
CA ASN A 17 30.68 -17.47 38.78
C ASN A 17 29.32 -16.87 39.15
N GLY A 18 29.30 -16.07 40.22
CA GLY A 18 28.19 -15.19 40.58
C GLY A 18 28.07 -13.94 39.70
N THR A 19 27.04 -13.88 38.85
CA THR A 19 26.30 -12.64 38.63
C THR A 19 24.82 -12.98 38.49
N THR A 20 24.05 -12.76 39.56
CA THR A 20 22.59 -12.81 39.55
C THR A 20 22.01 -11.40 39.42
N ASN A 21 20.95 -11.35 38.62
CA ASN A 21 20.20 -10.17 38.19
C ASN A 21 19.67 -9.32 39.35
N ALA A 22 19.87 -8.01 39.25
CA ALA A 22 19.06 -7.01 39.94
C ALA A 22 18.29 -6.20 38.89
N GLY A 23 16.97 -6.15 39.06
CA GLY A 23 16.02 -5.56 38.13
C GLY A 23 16.30 -4.09 37.84
N GLY A 24 16.49 -3.80 36.56
CA GLY A 24 16.33 -2.47 35.97
C GLY A 24 15.18 -2.53 34.98
N ASN A 25 14.08 -1.84 35.30
CA ASN A 25 12.90 -1.71 34.47
C ASN A 25 13.26 -0.83 33.25
N SER A 26 13.92 -1.41 32.25
CA SER A 26 14.22 -0.76 30.98
C SER A 26 12.99 -0.89 30.09
N SER A 27 12.07 0.06 30.24
CA SER A 27 11.06 0.33 29.21
C SER A 27 11.78 0.78 27.94
N THR A 28 12.09 -0.19 27.10
CA THR A 28 12.55 0.01 25.72
C THR A 28 11.49 0.84 25.01
N PRO A 29 11.80 2.02 24.45
CA PRO A 29 10.88 2.68 23.55
C PRO A 29 10.72 1.74 22.35
N THR A 30 9.53 1.21 22.16
CA THR A 30 9.16 0.62 20.87
C THR A 30 9.24 1.77 19.87
N GLU A 31 10.36 1.86 19.14
CA GLU A 31 10.47 2.74 18.00
C GLU A 31 9.35 2.36 17.03
N LYS A 32 8.30 3.18 17.02
CA LYS A 32 7.37 3.21 15.91
C LYS A 32 8.23 3.60 14.71
N LYS A 33 8.55 2.63 13.85
CA LYS A 33 9.09 2.92 12.52
C LYS A 33 8.16 3.96 11.91
N ALA A 34 8.68 5.17 11.73
CA ALA A 34 7.97 6.20 11.00
C ALA A 34 7.70 5.63 9.60
N GLU A 35 6.44 5.71 9.16
CA GLU A 35 6.05 5.41 7.79
C GLU A 35 6.81 6.40 6.90
N GLU A 36 7.91 5.96 6.28
CA GLU A 36 8.54 6.74 5.21
C GLU A 36 7.56 6.74 4.03
N ASP A 37 6.80 7.82 3.93
CA ASP A 37 5.85 8.05 2.86
C ASP A 37 6.55 8.02 1.49
N CYS A 38 6.03 7.19 0.57
CA CYS A 38 6.50 7.16 -0.81
C CYS A 38 6.28 8.54 -1.46
N HIS A 39 7.30 9.10 -2.13
CA HIS A 39 7.18 10.36 -2.88
C HIS A 39 7.31 10.12 -4.38
N ILE A 40 6.56 10.88 -5.17
CA ILE A 40 6.65 10.87 -6.64
C ILE A 40 7.97 11.54 -7.04
N THR A 41 8.86 10.79 -7.70
CA THR A 41 10.17 11.28 -8.13
C THR A 41 10.21 11.72 -9.59
N HIS A 42 9.30 11.20 -10.42
CA HIS A 42 9.28 11.47 -11.86
C HIS A 42 7.88 11.24 -12.45
N VAL A 43 7.54 12.02 -13.48
CA VAL A 43 6.36 11.84 -14.35
C VAL A 43 6.84 12.02 -15.78
N THR A 44 6.54 11.05 -16.66
CA THR A 44 6.87 11.14 -18.08
C THR A 44 5.83 12.01 -18.80
N PRO A 45 6.24 12.99 -19.63
CA PRO A 45 5.29 13.80 -20.39
C PRO A 45 4.48 12.94 -21.38
N PRO A 46 3.23 13.32 -21.67
CA PRO A 46 2.41 12.67 -22.69
C PRO A 46 3.04 12.76 -24.08
N THR A 47 2.72 11.79 -24.96
CA THR A 47 3.19 11.78 -26.35
C THR A 47 2.09 12.08 -27.37
N ASP A 48 0.83 12.14 -26.95
CA ASP A 48 -0.30 12.50 -27.78
C ASP A 48 -0.73 13.96 -27.57
N ASN A 49 -1.50 14.50 -28.51
CA ASN A 49 -1.92 15.90 -28.49
C ASN A 49 -3.01 16.19 -27.45
N GLY A 50 -3.56 15.17 -26.80
CA GLY A 50 -4.72 15.27 -25.91
C GLY A 50 -5.99 15.68 -26.65
N ALA A 51 -7.07 15.75 -25.87
CA ALA A 51 -8.29 16.46 -26.25
C ALA A 51 -8.97 16.98 -24.98
N PRO A 52 -9.84 18.00 -25.06
CA PRO A 52 -10.64 18.40 -23.92
C PRO A 52 -11.40 17.20 -23.30
N LEU A 53 -11.45 17.11 -21.97
CA LEU A 53 -12.16 16.02 -21.28
C LEU A 53 -13.59 15.83 -21.78
N ALA A 54 -14.29 16.93 -22.09
CA ALA A 54 -15.65 16.88 -22.63
C ALA A 54 -15.76 16.08 -23.93
N GLU A 55 -14.77 16.18 -24.83
CA GLU A 55 -14.77 15.43 -26.10
C GLU A 55 -14.58 13.93 -25.85
N TRP A 56 -13.67 13.56 -24.94
CA TRP A 56 -13.51 12.18 -24.51
C TRP A 56 -14.81 11.59 -23.95
N LEU A 57 -15.47 12.34 -23.06
CA LEU A 57 -16.73 11.89 -22.45
C LEU A 57 -17.85 11.76 -23.49
N GLU A 58 -17.92 12.64 -24.48
CA GLU A 58 -18.89 12.56 -25.57
C GLU A 58 -18.67 11.30 -26.43
N VAL A 59 -17.42 11.04 -26.85
CA VAL A 59 -17.06 9.86 -27.65
C VAL A 59 -17.37 8.56 -26.91
N LEU A 60 -17.03 8.50 -25.61
CA LEU A 60 -17.27 7.34 -24.76
C LEU A 60 -18.72 7.24 -24.28
N LYS A 61 -19.55 8.27 -24.53
CA LYS A 61 -20.89 8.45 -23.93
C LYS A 61 -20.86 8.26 -22.42
N ALA A 62 -19.81 8.77 -21.80
CA ALA A 62 -19.49 8.60 -20.40
C ALA A 62 -19.87 9.83 -19.58
N THR A 63 -19.90 9.66 -18.26
CA THR A 63 -20.06 10.76 -17.30
C THR A 63 -19.02 10.61 -16.19
N THR A 64 -18.61 11.72 -15.60
CA THR A 64 -17.69 11.72 -14.46
C THR A 64 -18.43 11.34 -13.19
N VAL A 65 -17.82 10.48 -12.39
CA VAL A 65 -18.33 10.10 -11.06
C VAL A 65 -17.25 10.32 -10.03
N GLU A 66 -17.56 11.10 -9.01
CA GLU A 66 -16.67 11.37 -7.89
C GLU A 66 -16.58 10.15 -6.94
N VAL A 67 -15.37 9.89 -6.44
CA VAL A 67 -15.08 8.81 -5.50
C VAL A 67 -14.40 9.34 -4.24
N SER A 68 -14.48 8.59 -3.14
CA SER A 68 -13.89 9.01 -1.87
C SER A 68 -12.36 9.18 -1.95
N ALA A 69 -11.86 10.32 -1.44
CA ALA A 69 -10.44 10.64 -1.37
C ALA A 69 -9.77 10.05 -0.10
N ASN A 70 -9.88 8.73 0.08
CA ASN A 70 -9.33 8.01 1.25
C ASN A 70 -8.16 7.06 0.90
N GLY A 71 -7.63 7.17 -0.33
CA GLY A 71 -6.59 6.29 -0.87
C GLY A 71 -7.11 5.03 -1.56
N HIS A 72 -8.41 4.75 -1.52
CA HIS A 72 -9.06 3.68 -2.29
C HIS A 72 -9.69 4.16 -3.60
N CYS A 73 -9.44 5.39 -4.04
CA CYS A 73 -10.05 5.99 -5.23
C CYS A 73 -9.90 5.11 -6.48
N GLY A 74 -8.74 4.51 -6.73
CA GLY A 74 -8.56 3.61 -7.87
C GLY A 74 -9.44 2.35 -7.81
N TRP A 75 -9.63 1.76 -6.62
CA TRP A 75 -10.52 0.61 -6.43
C TRP A 75 -11.99 0.98 -6.60
N LEU A 76 -12.39 2.15 -6.07
CA LEU A 76 -13.74 2.67 -6.17
C LEU A 76 -14.08 3.09 -7.61
N ALA A 77 -13.14 3.73 -8.32
CA ALA A 77 -13.27 4.12 -9.71
C ALA A 77 -13.42 2.89 -10.60
N PHE A 78 -12.60 1.85 -10.39
CA PHE A 78 -12.74 0.59 -11.12
C PHE A 78 -14.09 -0.08 -10.87
N HIS A 79 -14.53 -0.15 -9.61
CA HIS A 79 -15.85 -0.70 -9.25
C HIS A 79 -16.99 0.10 -9.89
N ALA A 80 -16.90 1.43 -9.88
CA ALA A 80 -17.89 2.31 -10.50
C ALA A 80 -17.95 2.13 -12.02
N ALA A 81 -16.80 2.10 -12.70
CA ALA A 81 -16.71 1.92 -14.14
C ALA A 81 -17.22 0.54 -14.58
N LEU A 82 -16.79 -0.53 -13.89
CA LEU A 82 -17.14 -1.91 -14.26
C LEU A 82 -18.64 -2.20 -14.12
N TYR A 83 -19.31 -1.58 -13.13
CA TYR A 83 -20.74 -1.82 -12.85
C TYR A 83 -21.63 -0.61 -13.14
N ASN A 84 -21.10 0.42 -13.80
CA ASN A 84 -21.80 1.65 -14.16
C ASN A 84 -22.53 2.32 -12.96
N LEU A 85 -21.82 2.45 -11.84
CA LEU A 85 -22.35 3.05 -10.61
C LEU A 85 -22.09 4.55 -10.57
N ASN A 86 -23.08 5.32 -10.11
CA ASN A 86 -23.01 6.78 -10.01
C ASN A 86 -23.34 7.32 -8.60
N MET A 87 -23.60 6.45 -7.61
CA MET A 87 -24.00 6.83 -6.27
C MET A 87 -23.24 6.03 -5.20
N GLY A 88 -23.18 6.59 -3.98
CA GLY A 88 -22.62 5.91 -2.82
C GLY A 88 -21.09 5.71 -2.86
N LEU A 89 -20.37 6.51 -3.65
CA LEU A 89 -18.91 6.40 -3.86
C LEU A 89 -18.08 7.43 -3.10
N VAL A 90 -18.63 8.63 -2.83
CA VAL A 90 -17.99 9.66 -1.98
C VAL A 90 -18.22 9.35 -0.50
N ASN A 91 -19.50 9.31 -0.10
CA ASN A 91 -19.94 8.75 1.17
C ASN A 91 -20.22 7.27 0.94
N ILE A 92 -19.18 6.45 1.15
CA ILE A 92 -19.19 5.03 0.75
C ILE A 92 -20.33 4.29 1.46
N SER A 93 -21.34 3.90 0.69
CA SER A 93 -22.47 3.12 1.18
C SER A 93 -22.02 1.71 1.58
N ASN A 94 -22.81 1.01 2.40
CA ASN A 94 -22.45 -0.36 2.78
C ASN A 94 -22.47 -1.32 1.58
N GLU A 95 -23.40 -1.14 0.65
CA GLU A 95 -23.49 -1.92 -0.59
C GLU A 95 -22.26 -1.69 -1.48
N VAL A 96 -21.88 -0.42 -1.72
CA VAL A 96 -20.68 -0.09 -2.50
C VAL A 96 -19.43 -0.61 -1.80
N ALA A 97 -19.34 -0.48 -0.48
CA ALA A 97 -18.19 -1.00 0.27
C ALA A 97 -18.07 -2.53 0.13
N GLU A 98 -19.17 -3.26 0.22
CA GLU A 98 -19.18 -4.72 0.09
C GLU A 98 -18.77 -5.14 -1.32
N GLY A 99 -19.40 -4.57 -2.35
CA GLY A 99 -19.07 -4.86 -3.75
C GLY A 99 -17.61 -4.54 -4.10
N ALA A 100 -17.14 -3.35 -3.73
CA ALA A 100 -15.77 -2.92 -4.00
C ALA A 100 -14.74 -3.76 -3.22
N ASN A 101 -15.02 -4.15 -1.97
CA ASN A 101 -14.13 -5.04 -1.21
C ASN A 101 -14.07 -6.45 -1.83
N ILE A 102 -15.20 -7.00 -2.30
CA ILE A 102 -15.23 -8.29 -3.00
C ILE A 102 -14.43 -8.22 -4.30
N LEU A 103 -14.66 -7.18 -5.11
CA LEU A 103 -13.96 -6.97 -6.38
C LEU A 103 -12.45 -6.84 -6.15
N LYS A 104 -12.04 -5.97 -5.23
CA LYS A 104 -10.64 -5.80 -4.85
C LYS A 104 -9.99 -7.11 -4.42
N LYS A 105 -10.67 -7.92 -3.60
CA LYS A 105 -10.17 -9.24 -3.17
C LYS A 105 -9.94 -10.17 -4.35
N LYS A 106 -10.85 -10.21 -5.32
CA LYS A 106 -10.71 -11.04 -6.52
C LYS A 106 -9.51 -10.62 -7.37
N VAL A 107 -9.35 -9.32 -7.63
CA VAL A 107 -8.21 -8.79 -8.40
C VAL A 107 -6.89 -9.08 -7.68
N LEU A 108 -6.77 -8.75 -6.39
CA LEU A 108 -5.54 -8.99 -5.63
C LEU A 108 -5.18 -10.47 -5.51
N ASN A 109 -6.18 -11.35 -5.35
CA ASN A 109 -5.92 -12.79 -5.35
C ASN A 109 -5.38 -13.27 -6.71
N SER A 110 -5.85 -12.69 -7.82
CA SER A 110 -5.31 -12.98 -9.16
C SER A 110 -3.85 -12.50 -9.29
N MET A 111 -3.54 -11.32 -8.76
CA MET A 111 -2.16 -10.81 -8.72
C MET A 111 -1.24 -11.74 -7.94
N ILE A 112 -1.65 -12.14 -6.73
CA ILE A 112 -0.88 -13.05 -5.87
C ILE A 112 -0.67 -14.40 -6.54
N ALA A 113 -1.69 -14.95 -7.20
CA ALA A 113 -1.61 -16.26 -7.85
C ALA A 113 -0.57 -16.30 -8.98
N ASN A 114 -0.39 -15.20 -9.70
CA ASN A 114 0.49 -15.15 -10.88
C ASN A 114 1.80 -14.40 -10.63
N ILE A 115 2.06 -13.94 -9.39
CA ILE A 115 3.13 -12.98 -9.10
C ILE A 115 4.52 -13.49 -9.48
N VAL A 116 4.80 -14.79 -9.27
CA VAL A 116 6.11 -15.37 -9.58
C VAL A 116 6.37 -15.32 -11.08
N GLU A 117 5.37 -15.69 -11.88
CA GLU A 117 5.47 -15.68 -13.34
C GLU A 117 5.57 -14.26 -13.88
N GLU A 118 4.75 -13.33 -13.36
CA GLU A 118 4.78 -11.92 -13.75
C GLU A 118 6.14 -11.26 -13.47
N MET A 119 6.75 -11.53 -12.31
CA MET A 119 8.07 -10.99 -11.96
C MET A 119 9.21 -11.67 -12.72
N GLN A 120 9.05 -12.90 -13.19
CA GLN A 120 10.01 -13.54 -14.10
C GLN A 120 9.96 -12.94 -15.51
N LEU A 121 8.76 -12.64 -16.01
CA LEU A 121 8.55 -12.01 -17.32
C LEU A 121 8.97 -10.54 -17.32
N HIS A 122 8.80 -9.85 -16.19
CA HIS A 122 9.06 -8.42 -16.04
C HIS A 122 9.89 -8.14 -14.78
N PRO A 123 11.17 -8.56 -14.74
CA PRO A 123 12.00 -8.50 -13.52
C PRO A 123 12.20 -7.07 -12.97
N GLN A 124 12.13 -6.05 -13.82
CA GLN A 124 12.18 -4.65 -13.40
C GLN A 124 10.98 -4.24 -12.54
N GLU A 125 9.80 -4.84 -12.74
CA GLU A 125 8.60 -4.52 -11.98
C GLU A 125 8.74 -4.91 -10.51
N LEU A 126 9.51 -5.97 -10.21
CA LEU A 126 9.73 -6.41 -8.84
C LEU A 126 10.36 -5.31 -7.99
N THR A 127 11.43 -4.69 -8.49
CA THR A 127 12.11 -3.59 -7.80
C THR A 127 11.21 -2.35 -7.73
N ILE A 128 10.44 -2.05 -8.78
CA ILE A 128 9.51 -0.91 -8.80
C ILE A 128 8.42 -1.07 -7.74
N GLU A 129 7.80 -2.24 -7.67
CA GLU A 129 6.70 -2.51 -6.73
C GLU A 129 7.19 -2.67 -5.29
N LEU A 130 8.39 -3.21 -5.05
CA LEU A 130 9.00 -3.21 -3.72
C LEU A 130 9.29 -1.79 -3.21
N ASN A 131 9.83 -0.94 -4.06
CA ASN A 131 10.07 0.47 -3.73
C ASN A 131 8.79 1.22 -3.38
N ALA A 132 7.66 0.82 -3.96
CA ALA A 132 6.37 1.44 -3.76
C ALA A 132 5.56 0.86 -2.59
N SER A 133 5.85 -0.37 -2.17
CA SER A 133 5.04 -1.12 -1.20
C SER A 133 5.40 -0.86 0.27
N GLY A 134 6.37 0.04 0.52
CA GLY A 134 6.96 0.26 1.85
C GLY A 134 7.98 -0.82 2.26
N TYR A 135 8.31 -1.74 1.34
CA TYR A 135 9.28 -2.82 1.51
C TYR A 135 10.53 -2.59 0.64
N ARG A 136 10.99 -1.34 0.60
CA ARG A 136 12.18 -0.95 -0.18
C ARG A 136 13.44 -1.67 0.30
N GLN A 137 13.56 -1.90 1.62
CA GLN A 137 14.72 -2.53 2.22
C GLN A 137 14.89 -3.99 1.75
N GLU A 138 13.79 -4.68 1.44
CA GLU A 138 13.79 -6.05 0.93
C GLU A 138 14.24 -6.13 -0.53
N ALA A 139 14.35 -5.01 -1.25
CA ALA A 139 14.86 -4.98 -2.63
C ALA A 139 16.31 -5.47 -2.78
N ASN A 140 17.07 -5.51 -1.68
CA ASN A 140 18.45 -6.04 -1.65
C ASN A 140 18.53 -7.52 -1.22
N GLY A 141 17.40 -8.15 -0.89
CA GLY A 141 17.33 -9.55 -0.47
C GLY A 141 17.37 -10.54 -1.63
N SER A 142 17.22 -11.83 -1.31
CA SER A 142 17.05 -12.87 -2.33
C SER A 142 15.77 -12.67 -3.14
N TYR A 143 15.67 -13.30 -4.31
CA TYR A 143 14.46 -13.25 -5.12
C TYR A 143 13.22 -13.73 -4.34
N GLU A 144 13.37 -14.79 -3.55
CA GLU A 144 12.30 -15.34 -2.71
C GLU A 144 11.89 -14.38 -1.59
N GLU A 145 12.84 -13.70 -0.96
CA GLU A 145 12.57 -12.69 0.06
C GLU A 145 11.81 -11.51 -0.53
N GLN A 146 12.23 -11.05 -1.72
CA GLN A 146 11.58 -10.00 -2.49
C GLN A 146 10.13 -10.35 -2.85
N ILE A 147 9.90 -11.54 -3.41
CA ILE A 147 8.56 -12.03 -3.75
C ILE A 147 7.69 -12.16 -2.49
N CYS A 148 8.24 -12.70 -1.41
CA CYS A 148 7.52 -12.85 -0.15
C CYS A 148 7.06 -11.50 0.41
N ALA A 149 7.95 -10.50 0.40
CA ALA A 149 7.63 -9.14 0.84
C ALA A 149 6.49 -8.53 0.01
N LEU A 150 6.54 -8.66 -1.31
CA LEU A 150 5.50 -8.14 -2.19
C LEU A 150 4.16 -8.88 -2.01
N VAL A 151 4.17 -10.21 -1.85
CA VAL A 151 2.95 -10.98 -1.54
C VAL A 151 2.35 -10.54 -0.21
N ASN A 152 3.16 -10.37 0.83
CA ASN A 152 2.71 -9.90 2.14
C ASN A 152 2.08 -8.51 2.05
N HIS A 153 2.65 -7.62 1.24
CA HIS A 153 2.06 -6.33 0.94
C HIS A 153 0.67 -6.44 0.30
N LEU A 154 0.52 -7.25 -0.76
CA LEU A 154 -0.75 -7.43 -1.46
C LEU A 154 -1.82 -8.08 -0.55
N VAL A 155 -1.42 -9.02 0.32
CA VAL A 155 -2.30 -9.60 1.35
C VAL A 155 -2.77 -8.54 2.34
N ALA A 156 -1.86 -7.68 2.82
CA ALA A 156 -2.23 -6.58 3.70
C ALA A 156 -3.16 -5.56 3.00
N GLN A 157 -2.91 -5.27 1.72
CA GLN A 157 -3.76 -4.40 0.91
C GLN A 157 -5.17 -4.98 0.76
N ARG A 158 -5.27 -6.30 0.56
CA ARG A 158 -6.53 -7.04 0.38
C ARG A 158 -7.46 -6.88 1.58
N ASP A 159 -6.92 -6.91 2.79
CA ASP A 159 -7.71 -6.97 4.01
C ASP A 159 -8.18 -5.59 4.51
N LYS A 160 -7.64 -4.49 3.97
CA LYS A 160 -8.08 -3.12 4.29
C LYS A 160 -9.46 -2.85 3.71
N SER A 161 -10.41 -2.35 4.50
CA SER A 161 -11.73 -1.98 3.95
C SER A 161 -11.62 -0.73 3.08
N VAL A 162 -12.32 -0.66 1.94
CA VAL A 162 -12.42 0.57 1.13
C VAL A 162 -13.01 1.77 1.88
N LYS A 163 -13.64 1.56 3.04
CA LYS A 163 -14.12 2.64 3.93
C LYS A 163 -13.01 3.26 4.79
N ALA A 164 -11.87 2.58 4.93
CA ALA A 164 -10.76 3.07 5.73
C ALA A 164 -9.91 4.08 4.93
N LYS A 165 -9.20 4.96 5.64
CA LYS A 165 -8.13 5.75 5.04
C LYS A 165 -6.87 4.88 4.98
N ILE A 166 -6.16 4.90 3.85
CA ILE A 166 -4.91 4.13 3.67
C ILE A 166 -3.73 5.00 3.22
N PRO A 167 -2.51 4.65 3.61
CA PRO A 167 -1.30 5.35 3.17
C PRO A 167 -0.96 5.08 1.69
N MET A 168 -0.11 5.91 1.12
CA MET A 168 0.22 5.92 -0.32
C MET A 168 0.78 4.60 -0.83
N HIS A 169 1.53 3.87 -0.01
CA HIS A 169 2.09 2.58 -0.41
C HIS A 169 1.02 1.51 -0.69
N PHE A 170 -0.25 1.71 -0.31
CA PHE A 170 -1.37 0.82 -0.67
C PHE A 170 -2.24 1.33 -1.83
N TRP A 171 -1.86 2.43 -2.48
CA TRP A 171 -2.65 2.99 -3.58
C TRP A 171 -2.59 2.07 -4.80
N VAL A 172 -3.61 2.20 -5.67
CA VAL A 172 -3.65 1.51 -6.96
C VAL A 172 -2.51 2.03 -7.84
N ARG A 173 -1.81 1.11 -8.49
CA ARG A 173 -0.66 1.35 -9.37
C ARG A 173 -0.87 0.66 -10.72
N PRO A 174 0.00 0.88 -11.73
CA PRO A 174 -0.12 0.22 -13.03
C PRO A 174 -0.24 -1.31 -12.96
N ALA A 175 0.48 -1.96 -12.04
CA ALA A 175 0.35 -3.41 -11.82
C ALA A 175 -1.08 -3.83 -11.43
N HIS A 176 -1.75 -3.04 -10.58
CA HIS A 176 -3.15 -3.26 -10.22
C HIS A 176 -4.08 -3.02 -11.42
N ILE A 177 -3.85 -1.97 -12.21
CA ILE A 177 -4.69 -1.63 -13.39
C ILE A 177 -4.59 -2.74 -14.43
N LYS A 178 -3.39 -3.28 -14.68
CA LYS A 178 -3.19 -4.46 -15.53
C LYS A 178 -4.01 -5.65 -15.01
N ALA A 179 -3.94 -5.93 -13.72
CA ALA A 179 -4.70 -7.02 -13.12
C ALA A 179 -6.22 -6.78 -13.14
N MET A 180 -6.68 -5.54 -12.99
CA MET A 180 -8.07 -5.14 -13.14
C MET A 180 -8.57 -5.41 -14.57
N ALA A 181 -7.79 -5.03 -15.59
CA ALA A 181 -8.11 -5.27 -17.00
C ALA A 181 -8.16 -6.77 -17.30
N GLN A 182 -7.17 -7.54 -16.84
CA GLN A 182 -7.16 -9.01 -16.96
C GLN A 182 -8.37 -9.65 -16.28
N PHE A 183 -8.73 -9.20 -15.07
CA PHE A 183 -9.87 -9.70 -14.31
C PHE A 183 -11.20 -9.38 -15.02
N ALA A 184 -11.38 -8.14 -15.44
CA ALA A 184 -12.59 -7.70 -16.14
C ALA A 184 -12.71 -8.31 -17.54
N ARG A 185 -11.58 -8.70 -18.15
CA ARG A 185 -11.45 -9.05 -19.57
C ARG A 185 -11.88 -7.91 -20.48
N GLU A 186 -11.57 -6.69 -20.05
CA GLU A 186 -11.94 -5.44 -20.71
C GLU A 186 -10.73 -4.53 -20.80
N THR A 187 -10.74 -3.62 -21.77
CA THR A 187 -9.72 -2.56 -21.86
C THR A 187 -10.06 -1.47 -20.85
N ILE A 188 -9.07 -1.06 -20.04
CA ILE A 188 -9.20 0.07 -19.13
C ILE A 188 -8.47 1.26 -19.72
N TYR A 189 -9.17 2.38 -19.87
CA TYR A 189 -8.60 3.66 -20.26
C TYR A 189 -8.42 4.53 -19.01
N VAL A 190 -7.23 5.10 -18.84
CA VAL A 190 -6.94 6.07 -17.78
C VAL A 190 -6.72 7.41 -18.44
N LEU A 191 -7.59 8.38 -18.14
CA LEU A 191 -7.49 9.75 -18.62
C LEU A 191 -6.78 10.58 -17.56
N ASP A 192 -5.62 11.12 -17.90
CA ASP A 192 -4.91 12.13 -17.11
C ASP A 192 -5.47 13.51 -17.48
N VAL A 193 -6.10 14.18 -16.53
CA VAL A 193 -6.80 15.46 -16.77
C VAL A 193 -6.00 16.60 -16.15
N HIS A 194 -5.55 17.51 -16.99
CA HIS A 194 -4.78 18.68 -16.61
C HIS A 194 -5.68 19.83 -16.12
N GLU A 195 -5.08 20.82 -15.45
CA GLU A 195 -5.80 21.99 -14.89
C GLU A 195 -6.53 22.83 -15.96
N ASP A 196 -6.05 22.80 -17.20
CA ASP A 196 -6.67 23.48 -18.34
C ASP A 196 -7.83 22.68 -18.97
N GLY A 197 -8.16 21.52 -18.40
CA GLY A 197 -9.22 20.63 -18.87
C GLY A 197 -8.84 19.75 -20.06
N GLN A 198 -7.58 19.77 -20.49
CA GLN A 198 -7.06 18.78 -21.44
C GLN A 198 -6.95 17.42 -20.77
N ALA A 199 -7.35 16.38 -21.49
CA ALA A 199 -7.24 15.00 -21.06
C ALA A 199 -6.41 14.19 -22.05
N LEU A 200 -5.51 13.40 -21.51
CA LEU A 200 -4.55 12.57 -22.23
C LEU A 200 -4.72 11.13 -21.80
N ILE A 201 -4.54 10.17 -22.71
CA ILE A 201 -4.55 8.77 -22.33
C ILE A 201 -3.18 8.45 -21.71
N GLN A 202 -3.18 7.90 -20.49
CA GLN A 202 -1.97 7.27 -19.97
C GLN A 202 -1.75 5.96 -20.72
N ALA A 203 -0.67 5.90 -21.50
CA ALA A 203 -0.22 4.73 -22.25
C ALA A 203 0.70 3.83 -21.43
#